data_AF-A0A8T6FSX8-F1
#
_entry.id   AF-A0A8T6FSX8-F1
#
_cell.length_a   1.000
_cell.length_b   1.000
_cell.length_c   1.000
_cell.angle_alpha   90.00
_cell.angle_beta   90.00
_cell.angle_gamma   90.00
#
_symmetry.space_group_name_H-M   'P 1'
#
loop_
_entity.id
_entity.type
_entity.pdbx_description
1 polymer ?
#
loop_
_entity_poly.entity_id
_entity_poly.type
_entity_poly.pdbx_seq_one_letter_code
_entity_poly.pdbx_strand_id
1 'polypeptide(L)'
;MNIILNPNEVATVISLFTAQILDGVDLSDEGKDAIRAWRTDRAPGRDGLEAFADDFNEALMSHIEESTTRRYVRSGRMTRGTAEERARA
;
A
#
# COMPACT_ATOMS: atom_id res chain seq x y z
N MET A 1 -7.05 -13.33 -4.42
CA MET A 1 -6.87 -13.37 -2.95
C MET A 1 -7.32 -12.01 -2.47
N ASN A 2 -8.36 -11.94 -1.64
CA ASN A 2 -8.95 -10.65 -1.25
C ASN A 2 -8.39 -10.26 0.12
N ILE A 3 -7.34 -9.43 0.13
CA ILE A 3 -6.84 -8.81 1.36
C ILE A 3 -7.41 -7.40 1.37
N ILE A 4 -8.26 -7.13 2.36
CA ILE A 4 -8.81 -5.80 2.62
C ILE A 4 -8.44 -5.46 4.05
N LEU A 5 -7.56 -4.47 4.21
CA LEU A 5 -7.21 -3.91 5.50
C LEU A 5 -8.28 -2.90 5.93
N ASN A 6 -8.75 -3.00 7.15
CA ASN A 6 -9.60 -1.96 7.72
C ASN A 6 -8.77 -0.69 8.03
N PRO A 7 -9.40 0.49 8.21
CA PRO A 7 -8.69 1.74 8.48
C PRO A 7 -7.68 1.68 9.63
N ASN A 8 -7.96 0.92 10.71
CA ASN A 8 -7.04 0.79 11.84
C ASN A 8 -5.80 -0.05 11.51
N GLU A 9 -5.97 -1.08 10.68
CA GLU A 9 -4.85 -1.88 10.16
C GLU A 9 -3.97 -1.03 9.23
N VAL A 10 -4.59 -0.20 8.37
CA VAL A 10 -3.87 0.75 7.52
C VAL A 10 -3.12 1.79 8.37
N ALA A 11 -3.74 2.34 9.42
CA ALA A 11 -3.06 3.26 10.35
C ALA A 11 -1.82 2.63 11.01
N THR A 12 -1.86 1.33 11.28
CA THR A 12 -0.71 0.57 11.81
C THR A 12 0.42 0.51 10.79
N VAL A 13 0.10 0.22 9.51
CA VAL A 13 1.08 0.22 8.41
C VAL A 13 1.70 1.59 8.20
N ILE A 14 0.87 2.64 8.16
CA ILE A 14 1.32 4.04 8.08
C ILE A 14 2.31 4.36 9.19
N SER A 15 1.99 3.97 10.43
CA SER A 15 2.83 4.25 11.60
C SER A 15 4.20 3.61 11.49
N LEU A 16 4.25 2.34 11.06
CA LEU A 16 5.52 1.62 10.85
C LEU A 16 6.35 2.27 9.73
N PHE A 17 5.74 2.57 8.60
CA PHE A 17 6.45 3.11 7.44
C PHE A 17 6.99 4.52 7.70
N THR A 18 6.17 5.38 8.31
CA THR A 18 6.59 6.74 8.68
C THR A 18 7.69 6.74 9.74
N ALA A 19 7.65 5.82 10.72
CA ALA A 19 8.75 5.65 11.67
C ALA A 19 10.07 5.31 10.96
N GLN A 20 10.05 4.33 10.05
CA GLN A 20 11.23 3.95 9.28
C GLN A 20 11.80 5.10 8.44
N ILE A 21 10.95 5.97 7.89
CA ILE A 21 11.41 7.15 7.15
C ILE A 21 12.03 8.20 8.08
N LEU A 22 11.38 8.48 9.21
CA LEU A 22 11.84 9.47 10.18
C LEU A 22 13.17 9.06 10.82
N ASP A 23 13.39 7.76 11.01
CA ASP A 23 14.60 7.22 11.63
C ASP A 23 15.70 6.89 10.60
N GLY A 24 15.31 6.53 9.37
CA GLY A 24 16.21 5.99 8.36
C GLY A 24 16.73 6.98 7.32
N VAL A 25 16.18 8.19 7.27
CA VAL A 25 16.56 9.22 6.30
C VAL A 25 16.97 10.49 7.04
N ASP A 26 18.09 11.09 6.61
CA ASP A 26 18.55 12.36 7.15
C ASP A 26 17.72 13.51 6.58
N LEU A 27 16.49 13.62 7.09
CA LEU A 27 15.53 14.65 6.72
C LEU A 27 15.80 15.93 7.51
N SER A 28 15.57 17.08 6.87
CA SER A 28 15.49 18.35 7.59
C SER A 28 14.34 18.32 8.60
N ASP A 29 14.39 19.22 9.57
CA ASP A 29 13.35 19.31 10.60
C ASP A 29 11.98 19.63 9.98
N GLU A 30 11.94 20.48 8.93
CA GLU A 30 10.72 20.77 8.18
C GLU A 30 10.16 19.51 7.50
N GLY A 31 11.04 18.66 6.95
CA GLY A 31 10.64 17.39 6.34
C GLY A 31 10.06 16.40 7.36
N LYS A 32 10.68 16.32 8.55
CA LYS A 32 10.18 15.48 9.65
C LYS A 32 8.81 15.97 10.13
N ASP A 33 8.62 17.28 10.25
CA ASP A 33 7.35 17.86 10.69
C ASP A 33 6.25 17.69 9.66
N ALA A 34 6.56 17.79 8.36
CA ALA A 34 5.60 17.49 7.30
C ALA A 34 5.09 16.05 7.36
N ILE A 35 5.98 15.08 7.62
CA ILE A 35 5.59 13.66 7.76
C ILE A 35 4.73 13.44 9.02
N ARG A 36 5.08 14.08 10.14
CA ARG A 36 4.29 14.01 11.38
C ARG A 36 2.89 14.60 11.21
N ALA A 37 2.79 15.74 10.52
CA ALA A 37 1.51 16.37 10.19
C ALA A 37 0.67 15.45 9.30
N TRP A 38 1.26 14.96 8.20
CA TRP A 38 0.60 14.02 7.28
C TRP A 38 0.07 12.76 7.98
N ARG A 39 0.83 12.21 8.93
CA ARG A 39 0.41 11.08 9.78
C ARG A 39 -0.75 11.45 10.70
N THR A 40 -0.72 12.64 11.29
CA THR A 40 -1.74 13.12 12.22
C THR A 40 -3.09 13.33 11.53
N ASP A 41 -3.08 13.82 10.29
CA ASP A 41 -4.29 13.97 9.46
C ASP A 41 -4.94 12.63 9.10
N ARG A 42 -4.18 11.52 9.23
CA ARG A 42 -4.60 10.14 8.97
C ARG A 42 -4.63 9.29 10.24
N ALA A 43 -4.81 9.92 11.39
CA ALA A 43 -5.01 9.20 12.65
C ALA A 43 -6.39 8.50 12.66
N PRO A 44 -6.58 7.45 13.48
CA PRO A 44 -7.89 6.81 13.67
C PRO A 44 -8.98 7.82 14.02
N GLY A 45 -10.13 7.72 13.35
CA GLY A 45 -11.25 8.65 13.52
C GLY A 45 -11.13 9.97 12.74
N ARG A 46 -10.12 10.11 11.87
CA ARG A 46 -10.02 11.20 10.89
C ARG A 46 -10.51 10.73 9.52
N ASP A 47 -11.26 11.58 8.82
CA ASP A 47 -11.75 11.33 7.45
C ASP A 47 -10.61 10.98 6.47
N GLY A 48 -9.43 11.57 6.68
CA GLY A 48 -8.26 11.33 5.85
C GLY A 48 -7.77 9.88 5.89
N LEU A 49 -8.04 9.13 6.95
CA LEU A 49 -7.64 7.72 7.06
C LEU A 49 -8.55 6.79 6.26
N GLU A 50 -9.86 7.05 6.22
CA GLU A 50 -10.80 6.19 5.48
C GLU A 50 -10.54 6.25 3.98
N ALA A 51 -10.45 7.46 3.41
CA ALA A 51 -10.14 7.64 2.00
C ALA A 51 -8.77 7.03 1.64
N PHE A 52 -7.77 7.22 2.51
CA PHE A 52 -6.45 6.62 2.29
C PHE A 52 -6.49 5.08 2.38
N ALA A 53 -7.31 4.51 3.26
CA ALA A 53 -7.43 3.07 3.38
C ALA A 53 -8.03 2.45 2.12
N ASP A 54 -9.01 3.10 1.49
CA ASP A 54 -9.57 2.64 0.22
C ASP A 54 -8.50 2.66 -0.89
N ASP A 55 -7.83 3.79 -1.07
CA ASP A 55 -6.75 3.95 -2.05
C ASP A 55 -5.61 2.94 -1.81
N PHE A 56 -5.24 2.73 -0.54
CA PHE A 56 -4.18 1.80 -0.16
C PHE A 56 -4.55 0.36 -0.49
N ASN A 57 -5.79 -0.05 -0.24
CA ASN A 57 -6.24 -1.40 -0.54
C ASN A 57 -6.29 -1.66 -2.05
N GLU A 58 -6.76 -0.69 -2.85
CA GLU A 58 -6.75 -0.80 -4.31
C GLU A 58 -5.31 -0.97 -4.84
N ALA A 59 -4.39 -0.11 -4.39
CA ALA A 59 -2.99 -0.18 -4.79
C ALA A 59 -2.32 -1.49 -4.34
N LEU A 60 -2.58 -1.94 -3.11
CA LEU A 60 -2.05 -3.19 -2.57
C LEU A 60 -2.55 -4.39 -3.38
N MET A 61 -3.84 -4.41 -3.71
CA MET A 61 -4.42 -5.49 -4.50
C MET A 61 -3.79 -5.58 -5.89
N SER A 62 -3.71 -4.44 -6.58
CA SER A 62 -3.07 -4.35 -7.90
C SER A 62 -1.63 -4.86 -7.86
N HIS A 63 -0.86 -4.48 -6.83
CA HIS A 63 0.51 -4.95 -6.65
C HIS A 63 0.60 -6.47 -6.40
N ILE A 64 -0.29 -7.02 -5.55
CA ILE A 64 -0.35 -8.45 -5.28
C ILE A 64 -0.70 -9.22 -6.55
N GLU A 65 -1.64 -8.73 -7.35
CA GLU A 65 -2.03 -9.37 -8.61
C GLU A 65 -0.90 -9.34 -9.63
N GLU A 66 -0.22 -8.20 -9.80
CA GLU A 66 0.92 -8.07 -10.71
C GLU A 66 2.07 -9.00 -10.29
N SER A 67 2.44 -9.01 -9.00
CA SER A 67 3.51 -9.87 -8.48
C SER A 67 3.15 -11.36 -8.58
N THR A 68 1.90 -11.72 -8.28
CA THR A 68 1.40 -13.09 -8.38
C THR A 68 1.39 -13.56 -9.82
N THR A 69 0.91 -12.74 -10.76
CA THR A 69 0.91 -13.03 -12.19
C THR A 69 2.32 -13.23 -12.71
N ARG A 70 3.25 -12.32 -12.40
CA ARG A 70 4.67 -12.45 -12.76
C ARG A 70 5.28 -13.76 -12.23
N ARG A 71 4.95 -14.16 -11.00
CA ARG A 71 5.42 -15.42 -10.41
C ARG A 71 4.85 -16.64 -11.12
N TYR A 72 3.57 -16.65 -11.48
CA TYR A 72 2.97 -17.77 -12.19
C TYR A 72 3.50 -17.92 -13.61
N VAL A 73 3.75 -16.81 -14.30
CA VAL A 73 4.40 -16.83 -15.62
C VAL A 73 5.83 -17.38 -15.52
N ARG A 74 6.63 -16.90 -14.56
CA ARG A 74 8.00 -17.40 -14.36
C ARG A 74 8.07 -18.88 -13.97
N SER A 75 7.09 -19.38 -13.23
CA SER A 75 7.04 -20.80 -12.82
C SER A 75 6.45 -21.72 -13.89
N GLY A 76 6.06 -21.20 -15.07
CA GLY A 76 5.43 -21.97 -16.14
C GLY A 76 4.01 -22.46 -15.83
N ARG A 77 3.43 -22.05 -14.69
CA ARG A 77 2.06 -22.40 -14.27
C ARG A 77 0.99 -21.57 -14.99
N MET A 78 1.40 -20.50 -15.66
CA MET A 78 0.53 -19.63 -16.45
C MET A 78 1.31 -19.15 -17.68
N THR A 79 0.66 -19.07 -18.83
CA THR A 79 1.27 -18.47 -20.03
C THR A 79 1.01 -16.98 -20.06
N ARG A 80 1.83 -16.22 -20.80
CA ARG A 80 1.65 -14.76 -20.95
C ARG A 80 0.31 -14.41 -21.60
N GLY A 81 -0.14 -15.19 -22.59
CA GLY A 81 -1.46 -15.01 -23.23
C GLY A 81 -2.61 -15.20 -22.25
N THR A 82 -2.57 -16.26 -21.43
CA THR A 82 -3.60 -16.46 -20.39
C THR A 82 -3.59 -15.38 -19.31
N ALA A 83 -2.45 -14.73 -19.06
CA ALA A 83 -2.36 -13.61 -18.12
C ALA A 83 -2.98 -12.33 -18.70
N GLU A 84 -2.78 -12.08 -19.99
CA GLU A 84 -3.36 -10.94 -20.70
C GLU A 84 -4.88 -11.04 -20.86
N GLU A 85 -5.42 -12.25 -21.08
CA GLU A 85 -6.88 -12.49 -21.08
C GLU A 85 -7.51 -12.23 -19.72
N ARG A 86 -6.84 -12.65 -18.64
CA ARG A 86 -7.33 -12.48 -17.27
C ARG A 86 -7.32 -11.03 -16.80
N ALA A 87 -6.45 -10.18 -17.36
CA ALA A 87 -6.41 -8.75 -17.08
C ALA A 87 -7.48 -7.94 -17.82
N ARG A 88 -8.17 -8.54 -18.80
CA ARG A 88 -9.22 -7.88 -19.63
C ARG A 88 -10.65 -8.27 -19.23
N ALA A 89 -10.79 -9.27 -18.38
CA ALA A 89 -12.07 -9.79 -17.88
C ALA A 89 -12.41 -9.16 -16.53
#